data_AF-A0A554PRX0-F1
#
_entry.id   AF-A0A554PRX0-F1
#
_cell.length_a   1.000
_cell.length_b   1.000
_cell.length_c   1.000
_cell.angle_alpha   90.00
_cell.angle_beta   90.00
_cell.angle_gamma   90.00
#
_symmetry.space_group_name_H-M   'P 1'
#
loop_
_entity.id
_entity.type
_entity.pdbx_description
1 polymer ?
#
loop_
_entity_poly.entity_id
_entity_poly.type
_entity_poly.pdbx_seq_one_letter_code
_entity_poly.pdbx_strand_id
1 'polypeptide(L)'
;MAGKSSINRLPPMVKAYIQKLLREDRMTLDDMLADIQSRFPNEKAPSRSALGRFKQGFDLLTEKTRQHREQAEAFVGAFGEDASDKTGALLVEAISTLAYQAAMGAHEKDDVTTKEVAELARAAKNTMQARTLSIKERQAIEKAAQERLIREQQGKLDDLGKSGALTPDTLQRIRQEVYGL
;
A
#
# COMPACT_ATOMS: atom_id res chain seq x y z
N MET A 1 15.31 31.15 -16.88
CA MET A 1 15.44 29.68 -16.98
C MET A 1 16.53 29.21 -16.01
N ALA A 2 16.17 28.49 -14.95
CA ALA A 2 17.16 27.95 -14.01
C ALA A 2 17.95 26.82 -14.72
N GLY A 3 19.21 27.09 -15.06
CA GLY A 3 20.05 26.12 -15.76
C GLY A 3 20.21 24.82 -14.96
N LYS A 4 20.35 23.69 -15.68
CA LYS A 4 20.67 22.36 -15.11
C LYS A 4 21.75 22.52 -14.03
N SER A 5 21.47 22.05 -12.80
CA SER A 5 22.38 22.11 -11.66
C SER A 5 23.81 21.76 -12.08
N SER A 6 24.80 22.54 -11.66
CA SER A 6 26.21 22.31 -11.98
C SER A 6 26.68 20.92 -11.53
N ILE A 7 26.06 20.35 -10.50
CA ILE A 7 26.30 18.97 -10.03
C ILE A 7 25.88 17.92 -11.06
N ASN A 8 24.85 18.19 -11.88
CA ASN A 8 24.44 17.27 -12.94
C ASN A 8 25.41 17.22 -14.12
N ARG A 9 26.36 18.15 -14.19
CA ARG A 9 27.40 18.21 -15.23
C ARG A 9 28.72 17.62 -14.76
N LEU A 10 28.82 17.25 -13.49
CA LEU A 10 30.01 16.59 -12.96
C LEU A 10 30.16 15.17 -13.53
N PRO A 11 31.38 14.63 -13.59
CA PRO A 11 31.59 13.24 -13.97
C PRO A 11 30.73 12.29 -13.14
N PRO A 12 30.23 11.18 -13.73
CA PRO A 12 29.37 10.22 -13.04
C PRO A 12 29.96 9.71 -11.71
N MET A 13 31.27 9.51 -11.67
CA MET A 13 32.03 9.11 -10.48
C MET A 13 31.91 10.11 -9.32
N VAL A 14 32.06 11.41 -9.60
CA VAL A 14 31.95 12.47 -8.58
C VAL A 14 30.50 12.59 -8.10
N LYS A 15 29.54 12.51 -9.04
CA LYS A 15 28.12 12.56 -8.71
C LYS A 15 27.69 11.37 -7.83
N ALA A 16 28.12 10.16 -8.16
CA ALA A 16 27.85 8.96 -7.37
C ALA A 16 28.43 9.09 -5.96
N TYR A 17 29.62 9.69 -5.84
CA TYR A 17 30.22 9.94 -4.53
C TYR A 17 29.45 10.96 -3.70
N ILE A 18 29.02 12.08 -4.30
CA ILE A 18 28.17 13.07 -3.63
C ILE A 18 26.88 12.40 -3.12
N GLN A 19 26.24 11.56 -3.95
CA GLN A 19 25.04 10.83 -3.55
C GLN A 19 25.31 9.84 -2.42
N LYS A 20 26.49 9.21 -2.37
CA LYS A 20 26.91 8.36 -1.25
C LYS A 20 27.02 9.16 0.04
N LEU A 21 27.75 10.28 0.02
CA LEU A 21 27.93 11.14 1.20
C LEU A 21 26.60 11.68 1.73
N LEU A 22 25.69 12.09 0.83
CA LEU A 22 24.35 12.54 1.21
C LEU A 22 23.47 11.43 1.79
N ARG A 23 23.69 10.17 1.41
CA ARG A 23 23.00 9.02 2.00
C ARG A 23 23.52 8.69 3.39
N GLU A 24 24.80 8.90 3.63
CA GLU A 24 25.42 8.67 4.94
C GLU A 24 25.02 9.76 5.94
N ASP A 25 24.81 11.00 5.47
CA ASP A 25 24.35 12.17 6.24
C ASP A 25 25.15 12.43 7.53
N ARG A 26 26.49 12.24 7.48
CA ARG A 26 27.40 12.40 8.63
C ARG A 26 28.29 13.63 8.58
N MET A 27 28.25 14.38 7.48
CA MET A 27 29.21 15.45 7.19
C MET A 27 28.46 16.75 6.95
N THR A 28 29.05 17.87 7.38
CA THR A 28 28.55 19.18 6.99
C THR A 28 28.84 19.43 5.50
N LEU A 29 28.15 20.40 4.88
CA LEU A 29 28.42 20.76 3.48
C LEU A 29 29.88 21.16 3.25
N ASP A 30 30.50 21.78 4.24
CA ASP A 30 31.89 22.25 4.15
C ASP A 30 32.87 21.08 4.27
N ASP A 31 32.60 20.11 5.15
CA ASP A 31 33.38 18.86 5.24
C ASP A 31 33.25 18.01 3.97
N MET A 32 32.03 17.90 3.44
CA MET A 32 31.78 17.20 2.17
C MET A 32 32.58 17.83 1.03
N LEU A 33 32.65 19.15 0.96
CA LEU A 33 33.43 19.85 -0.08
C LEU A 33 34.92 19.55 0.05
N ALA A 34 35.47 19.61 1.26
CA ALA A 34 36.87 19.30 1.52
C ALA A 34 37.20 17.84 1.13
N ASP A 35 36.33 16.90 1.50
CA ASP A 35 36.48 15.48 1.18
C ASP A 35 36.40 15.21 -0.34
N ILE A 36 35.43 15.84 -1.04
CA ILE A 36 35.31 15.74 -2.50
C ILE A 36 36.56 16.30 -3.19
N GLN A 37 37.10 17.43 -2.73
CA GLN A 37 38.31 18.04 -3.28
C GLN A 37 39.55 17.16 -3.05
N SER A 38 39.68 16.57 -1.85
CA SER A 38 40.78 15.66 -1.53
C SER A 38 40.72 14.38 -2.37
N ARG A 39 39.52 13.87 -2.63
CA ARG A 39 39.31 12.59 -3.32
C ARG A 39 39.37 12.71 -4.84
N PHE A 40 38.98 13.86 -5.38
CA PHE A 40 39.00 14.15 -6.80
C PHE A 40 39.76 15.45 -7.10
N PRO A 41 41.09 15.47 -6.88
CA PRO A 41 41.89 16.70 -7.02
C PRO A 41 41.95 17.22 -8.46
N ASN A 42 41.77 16.35 -9.44
CA ASN A 42 41.79 16.69 -10.87
C ASN A 42 40.41 17.12 -11.40
N GLU A 43 39.37 17.07 -10.57
CA GLU A 43 38.00 17.37 -10.98
C GLU A 43 37.54 18.70 -10.40
N LYS A 44 36.67 19.39 -11.16
CA LYS A 44 36.09 20.65 -10.69
C LYS A 44 35.10 20.37 -9.55
N ALA A 45 35.47 20.73 -8.33
CA ALA A 45 34.57 20.63 -7.18
C ALA A 45 33.31 21.50 -7.37
N PRO A 46 32.13 21.03 -6.91
CA PRO A 46 30.93 21.84 -6.92
C PRO A 46 31.07 23.04 -5.97
N SER A 47 30.28 24.09 -6.20
CA SER A 47 30.16 25.17 -5.22
C SER A 47 29.26 24.74 -4.05
N ARG A 48 29.50 25.34 -2.88
CA ARG A 48 28.69 25.14 -1.66
C ARG A 48 27.20 25.32 -1.90
N SER A 49 26.80 26.39 -2.60
CA SER A 49 25.40 26.65 -2.91
C SER A 49 24.80 25.67 -3.94
N ALA A 50 25.62 25.05 -4.79
CA ALA A 50 25.15 23.97 -5.66
C ALA A 50 24.93 22.70 -4.87
N LEU A 51 25.85 22.36 -3.96
CA LEU A 51 25.75 21.20 -3.08
C LEU A 51 24.55 21.30 -2.14
N GLY A 52 24.32 22.46 -1.52
CA GLY A 52 23.15 22.68 -0.66
C GLY A 52 21.81 22.51 -1.39
N ARG A 53 21.67 23.06 -2.60
CA ARG A 53 20.46 22.86 -3.42
C ARG A 53 20.26 21.40 -3.83
N PHE A 54 21.36 20.70 -4.12
CA PHE A 54 21.30 19.28 -4.46
C PHE A 54 20.93 18.42 -3.24
N LYS A 55 21.46 18.74 -2.04
CA LYS A 55 21.05 18.13 -0.77
C LYS A 55 19.56 18.30 -0.52
N GLN A 56 19.03 19.52 -0.63
CA GLN A 56 17.59 19.76 -0.44
C GLN A 56 16.70 18.89 -1.34
N GLY A 57 17.06 18.76 -2.63
CA GLY A 57 16.33 17.88 -3.54
C GLY A 57 16.50 16.39 -3.22
N PHE A 58 17.68 15.99 -2.73
CA PHE A 58 17.97 14.63 -2.31
C PHE A 58 17.23 14.24 -1.03
N ASP A 59 17.16 15.14 -0.05
CA ASP A 59 16.45 14.97 1.22
C ASP A 59 14.95 14.80 0.95
N LEU A 60 14.36 15.63 0.08
CA LEU A 60 12.96 15.50 -0.34
C LEU A 60 12.66 14.15 -1.00
N LEU A 61 13.55 13.69 -1.89
CA LEU A 61 13.40 12.39 -2.54
C LEU A 61 13.53 11.22 -1.55
N THR A 62 14.45 11.35 -0.58
CA THR A 62 14.70 10.32 0.44
C THR A 62 13.55 10.24 1.43
N GLU A 63 13.02 11.38 1.89
CA GLU A 63 11.81 11.45 2.72
C GLU A 63 10.61 10.81 2.01
N LYS A 64 10.38 11.15 0.74
CA LYS A 64 9.29 10.54 -0.02
C LYS A 64 9.47 9.02 -0.16
N THR A 65 10.70 8.56 -0.39
CA THR A 65 11.01 7.12 -0.48
C THR A 65 10.84 6.42 0.86
N ARG A 66 11.22 7.06 1.96
CA ARG A 66 11.02 6.55 3.33
C ARG A 66 9.54 6.43 3.65
N GLN A 67 8.75 7.48 3.39
CA GLN A 67 7.30 7.44 3.54
C GLN A 67 6.66 6.31 2.71
N HIS A 68 7.09 6.13 1.46
CA HIS A 68 6.59 5.03 0.63
C HIS A 68 7.00 3.65 1.16
N ARG A 69 8.20 3.49 1.73
CA ARG A 69 8.63 2.24 2.37
C ARG A 69 7.86 1.97 3.66
N GLU A 70 7.69 2.97 4.51
CA GLU A 70 6.91 2.84 5.75
C GLU A 70 5.46 2.50 5.46
N GLN A 71 4.87 3.12 4.42
CA GLN A 71 3.56 2.73 3.92
C GLN A 71 3.60 1.29 3.41
N ALA A 72 4.55 0.91 2.55
CA ALA A 72 4.64 -0.46 2.04
C ALA A 72 4.86 -1.51 3.16
N GLU A 73 5.65 -1.20 4.19
CA GLU A 73 5.90 -2.06 5.35
C GLU A 73 4.69 -2.13 6.28
N ALA A 74 3.99 -1.01 6.52
CA ALA A 74 2.72 -1.00 7.26
C ALA A 74 1.66 -1.82 6.53
N PHE A 75 1.66 -1.79 5.20
CA PHE A 75 0.85 -2.70 4.40
C PHE A 75 1.30 -4.14 4.63
N VAL A 76 2.56 -4.51 4.33
CA VAL A 76 3.05 -5.90 4.46
C VAL A 76 2.87 -6.47 5.88
N GLY A 77 3.11 -5.67 6.93
CA GLY A 77 2.89 -6.06 8.32
C GLY A 77 1.42 -6.30 8.67
N ALA A 78 0.49 -5.59 8.05
CA ALA A 78 -0.93 -5.87 8.18
C ALA A 78 -1.38 -7.15 7.43
N PHE A 79 -0.61 -7.63 6.45
CA PHE A 79 -0.95 -8.79 5.61
C PHE A 79 -0.26 -10.10 5.98
N GLY A 80 0.67 -10.11 6.94
CA GLY A 80 1.53 -11.26 7.23
C GLY A 80 0.97 -12.30 8.20
N GLU A 81 0.09 -11.91 9.13
CA GLU A 81 -0.22 -12.78 10.29
C GLU A 81 -1.65 -13.33 10.34
N ASP A 82 -2.59 -12.77 9.56
CA ASP A 82 -3.83 -13.43 9.18
C ASP A 82 -4.47 -12.55 8.11
N ALA A 83 -4.60 -13.06 6.89
CA ALA A 83 -5.39 -12.42 5.83
C ALA A 83 -6.87 -12.54 6.20
N SER A 84 -7.29 -11.86 7.26
CA SER A 84 -8.67 -11.75 7.67
C SER A 84 -9.44 -10.96 6.61
N ASP A 85 -10.75 -11.21 6.54
CA ASP A 85 -11.65 -10.49 5.64
C ASP A 85 -11.60 -8.94 5.81
N LYS A 86 -11.31 -8.47 7.04
CA LYS A 86 -11.04 -7.04 7.31
C LYS A 86 -9.78 -6.54 6.61
N THR A 87 -8.73 -7.33 6.55
CA THR A 87 -7.46 -6.98 5.91
C THR A 87 -7.65 -6.83 4.39
N GLY A 88 -8.43 -7.72 3.76
CA GLY A 88 -8.78 -7.62 2.34
C GLY A 88 -9.62 -6.38 1.99
N ALA A 89 -10.58 -6.01 2.85
CA ALA A 89 -11.36 -4.79 2.69
C ALA A 89 -10.49 -3.52 2.75
N LEU A 90 -9.56 -3.46 3.72
CA LEU A 90 -8.63 -2.34 3.88
C LEU A 90 -7.69 -2.19 2.68
N LEU A 91 -7.25 -3.29 2.08
CA LEU A 91 -6.42 -3.26 0.87
C LEU A 91 -7.15 -2.59 -0.30
N VAL A 92 -8.40 -2.98 -0.53
CA VAL A 92 -9.23 -2.41 -1.59
C VAL A 92 -9.40 -0.90 -1.38
N GLU A 93 -9.66 -0.47 -0.15
CA GLU A 93 -9.82 0.95 0.18
C GLU A 93 -8.53 1.72 -0.05
N ALA A 94 -7.39 1.17 0.37
CA ALA A 94 -6.11 1.83 0.21
C ALA A 94 -5.66 1.94 -1.26
N ILE A 95 -5.89 0.89 -2.08
CA ILE A 95 -5.67 0.96 -3.54
C ILE A 95 -6.62 1.99 -4.18
N SER A 96 -7.87 2.08 -3.71
CA SER A 96 -8.82 3.10 -4.18
C SER A 96 -8.33 4.52 -3.90
N THR A 97 -7.83 4.78 -2.69
CA THR A 97 -7.27 6.06 -2.31
C THR A 97 -6.04 6.43 -3.14
N LEU A 98 -5.12 5.48 -3.35
CA LEU A 98 -3.93 5.71 -4.18
C LEU A 98 -4.29 5.98 -5.65
N ALA A 99 -5.24 5.24 -6.21
CA ALA A 99 -5.73 5.47 -7.57
C ALA A 99 -6.39 6.85 -7.69
N TYR A 100 -7.17 7.27 -6.69
CA TYR A 100 -7.77 8.60 -6.64
C TYR A 100 -6.72 9.72 -6.55
N GLN A 101 -5.75 9.58 -5.66
CA GLN A 101 -4.64 10.54 -5.53
C GLN A 101 -3.83 10.65 -6.82
N ALA A 102 -3.56 9.54 -7.49
CA ALA A 102 -2.86 9.53 -8.77
C ALA A 102 -3.67 10.23 -9.87
N ALA A 103 -5.00 10.05 -9.88
CA ALA A 103 -5.89 10.74 -10.82
C ALA A 103 -5.96 12.26 -10.54
N MET A 104 -6.08 12.66 -9.27
CA MET A 104 -6.08 14.08 -8.88
C MET A 104 -4.73 14.76 -9.17
N GLY A 105 -3.62 14.10 -8.84
CA GLY A 105 -2.27 14.62 -9.12
C GLY A 105 -1.93 14.67 -10.62
N ALA A 106 -2.60 13.86 -11.45
CA ALA A 106 -2.54 14.04 -12.90
C ALA A 106 -3.25 15.35 -13.30
N HIS A 107 -4.42 15.66 -12.75
CA HIS A 107 -5.13 16.91 -13.04
C HIS A 107 -4.36 18.19 -12.67
N GLU A 108 -3.46 18.13 -11.69
CA GLU A 108 -2.62 19.29 -11.31
C GLU A 108 -1.44 19.53 -12.27
N LYS A 109 -1.14 18.61 -13.18
CA LYS A 109 -0.14 18.79 -14.24
C LYS A 109 -0.84 19.29 -15.51
N ASP A 110 -0.36 20.40 -16.07
CA ASP A 110 -0.86 20.95 -17.35
C ASP A 110 -0.67 20.01 -18.57
N ASP A 111 0.08 18.93 -18.43
CA ASP A 111 0.47 18.04 -19.54
C ASP A 111 0.34 16.56 -19.15
N VAL A 112 -0.91 16.10 -18.94
CA VAL A 112 -1.22 14.68 -18.69
C VAL A 112 -1.07 13.88 -19.97
N THR A 113 -0.20 12.87 -19.95
CA THR A 113 0.02 12.02 -21.12
C THR A 113 -1.07 10.95 -21.27
N THR A 114 -1.34 10.52 -22.51
CA THR A 114 -2.28 9.41 -22.79
C THR A 114 -1.88 8.10 -22.10
N LYS A 115 -0.58 7.91 -21.88
CA LYS A 115 -0.03 6.77 -21.12
C LYS A 115 -0.40 6.83 -19.65
N GLU A 116 -0.27 7.98 -19.00
CA GLU A 116 -0.68 8.17 -17.60
C GLU A 116 -2.19 7.95 -17.45
N VAL A 117 -3.02 8.43 -18.37
CA VAL A 117 -4.47 8.14 -18.39
C VAL A 117 -4.75 6.65 -18.49
N ALA A 118 -4.05 5.92 -19.35
CA ALA A 118 -4.21 4.48 -19.51
C ALA A 118 -3.77 3.68 -18.27
N GLU A 119 -2.70 4.11 -17.60
CA GLU A 119 -2.23 3.52 -16.35
C GLU A 119 -3.23 3.76 -15.21
N LEU A 120 -3.78 4.97 -15.10
CA LEU A 120 -4.85 5.30 -14.15
C LEU A 120 -6.12 4.50 -14.40
N ALA A 121 -6.54 4.35 -15.65
CA ALA A 121 -7.71 3.55 -16.02
C ALA A 121 -7.53 2.06 -15.64
N ARG A 122 -6.32 1.51 -15.84
CA ARG A 122 -5.99 0.15 -15.40
C ARG A 122 -5.98 0.03 -13.88
N ALA A 123 -5.39 1.00 -13.18
CA ALA A 123 -5.40 1.04 -11.72
C ALA A 123 -6.85 1.03 -11.20
N ALA A 124 -7.70 1.95 -11.69
CA ALA A 124 -9.11 2.01 -11.33
C ALA A 124 -9.86 0.70 -11.59
N LYS A 125 -9.66 0.09 -12.77
CA LYS A 125 -10.26 -1.22 -13.10
C LYS A 125 -9.84 -2.31 -12.12
N ASN A 126 -8.55 -2.42 -11.83
CA ASN A 126 -8.02 -3.44 -10.91
C ASN A 126 -8.56 -3.22 -9.50
N THR A 127 -8.66 -1.98 -9.04
CA THR A 127 -9.29 -1.63 -7.77
C THR A 127 -10.74 -2.09 -7.70
N MET A 128 -11.53 -1.79 -8.74
CA MET A 128 -12.94 -2.20 -8.80
C MET A 128 -13.07 -3.73 -8.77
N GLN A 129 -12.21 -4.44 -9.50
CA GLN A 129 -12.19 -5.90 -9.50
C GLN A 129 -11.84 -6.48 -8.13
N ALA A 130 -10.82 -5.93 -7.46
CA ALA A 130 -10.45 -6.32 -6.11
C ALA A 130 -11.61 -6.09 -5.13
N ARG A 131 -12.33 -4.96 -5.24
CA ARG A 131 -13.53 -4.68 -4.44
C ARG A 131 -14.63 -5.71 -4.66
N THR A 132 -14.92 -6.04 -5.92
CA THR A 132 -15.93 -7.04 -6.25
C THR A 132 -15.57 -8.41 -5.68
N LEU A 133 -14.31 -8.82 -5.80
CA LEU A 133 -13.86 -10.09 -5.25
C LEU A 133 -13.98 -10.14 -3.74
N SER A 134 -13.55 -9.07 -3.03
CA SER A 134 -13.67 -8.96 -1.58
C SER A 134 -15.13 -9.03 -1.10
N ILE A 135 -16.07 -8.39 -1.82
CA ILE A 135 -17.50 -8.50 -1.50
C ILE A 135 -18.00 -9.94 -1.67
N LYS A 136 -17.60 -10.62 -2.75
CA LYS A 136 -18.00 -12.01 -3.00
C LYS A 136 -17.44 -12.96 -1.94
N GLU A 137 -16.19 -12.75 -1.54
CA GLU A 137 -15.56 -13.53 -0.47
C GLU A 137 -16.31 -13.37 0.85
N ARG A 138 -16.67 -12.15 1.24
CA ARG A 138 -17.54 -11.88 2.40
C ARG A 138 -18.84 -12.64 2.37
N GLN A 139 -19.56 -12.53 1.25
CA GLN A 139 -20.84 -13.20 1.07
C GLN A 139 -20.69 -14.73 1.16
N ALA A 140 -19.60 -15.28 0.61
CA ALA A 140 -19.32 -16.71 0.69
C ALA A 140 -19.02 -17.16 2.13
N ILE A 141 -18.22 -16.38 2.88
CA ILE A 141 -17.91 -16.65 4.29
C ILE A 141 -19.19 -16.58 5.14
N GLU A 142 -19.99 -15.53 4.98
CA GLU A 142 -21.25 -15.35 5.71
C GLU A 142 -22.22 -16.50 5.44
N LYS A 143 -22.39 -16.86 4.17
CA LYS A 143 -23.24 -17.99 3.77
C LYS A 143 -22.74 -19.31 4.36
N ALA A 144 -21.43 -19.58 4.29
CA ALA A 144 -20.84 -20.79 4.86
C ALA A 144 -21.01 -20.84 6.39
N ALA A 145 -20.86 -19.71 7.08
CA ALA A 145 -21.09 -19.60 8.51
C ALA A 145 -22.56 -19.86 8.87
N GLN A 146 -23.49 -19.29 8.12
CA GLN A 146 -24.92 -19.50 8.30
C GLN A 146 -25.31 -20.97 8.06
N GLU A 147 -24.81 -21.58 6.99
CA GLU A 147 -25.04 -23.01 6.70
C GLU A 147 -24.48 -23.93 7.79
N ARG A 148 -23.31 -23.60 8.34
CA ARG A 148 -22.70 -24.37 9.43
C ARG A 148 -23.53 -24.24 10.71
N LEU A 149 -23.98 -23.02 11.05
CA LEU A 149 -24.82 -22.77 12.21
C LEU A 149 -26.16 -23.52 12.12
N ILE A 150 -26.81 -23.49 10.95
CA ILE A 150 -28.07 -24.22 10.73
C ILE A 150 -27.83 -25.73 10.90
N ARG A 151 -26.76 -26.29 10.32
CA ARG A 151 -26.42 -27.72 10.48
C ARG A 151 -26.15 -28.10 11.93
N GLU A 152 -25.40 -27.28 12.67
CA GLU A 152 -25.14 -27.52 14.09
C GLU A 152 -26.44 -27.48 14.92
N GLN A 153 -27.33 -26.54 14.62
CA GLN A 153 -28.61 -26.41 15.33
C GLN A 153 -29.58 -27.54 14.98
N GLN A 154 -29.61 -28.00 13.72
CA GLN A 154 -30.34 -29.20 13.32
C GLN A 154 -29.85 -30.44 14.08
N GLY A 155 -28.54 -30.65 14.17
CA GLY A 155 -27.98 -31.77 14.94
C GLY A 155 -28.40 -31.75 16.41
N LYS A 156 -28.37 -30.56 17.04
CA LYS A 156 -28.86 -30.39 18.43
C LYS A 156 -30.35 -30.68 18.58
N LEU A 157 -31.17 -30.27 17.61
CA LEU A 157 -32.61 -30.58 17.61
C LEU A 157 -32.88 -32.09 17.46
N ASP A 158 -32.10 -32.77 16.60
CA ASP A 158 -32.21 -34.22 16.42
C ASP A 158 -31.85 -34.97 17.71
N ASP A 159 -30.80 -34.54 18.41
CA ASP A 159 -30.40 -35.13 19.68
C ASP A 159 -31.42 -34.87 20.80
N LEU A 160 -32.01 -33.67 20.85
CA LEU A 160 -33.14 -33.37 21.74
C LEU A 160 -34.35 -34.27 21.46
N GLY A 161 -34.66 -34.54 20.19
CA GLY A 161 -35.71 -35.47 19.80
C GLY A 161 -35.46 -36.90 20.26
N LYS A 162 -34.21 -37.39 20.15
CA LYS A 162 -33.83 -38.72 20.65
C LYS A 162 -33.90 -38.82 22.17
N SER A 163 -33.60 -37.73 22.89
CA SER A 163 -33.65 -37.70 24.35
C SER A 163 -35.07 -37.74 24.94
N GLY A 164 -36.10 -37.49 24.10
CA GLY A 164 -37.49 -37.39 24.55
C GLY A 164 -37.81 -36.12 25.34
N ALA A 165 -36.87 -35.18 25.46
CA ALA A 165 -37.05 -33.91 26.17
C ALA A 165 -38.09 -32.98 25.54
N LEU A 166 -38.38 -33.16 24.25
CA LEU A 166 -39.36 -32.39 23.49
C LEU A 166 -40.30 -33.34 22.74
N THR A 167 -41.58 -32.96 22.63
CA THR A 167 -42.55 -33.75 21.86
C THR A 167 -42.27 -33.62 20.35
N PRO A 168 -42.58 -34.65 19.54
CA PRO A 168 -42.36 -34.62 18.09
C PRO A 168 -43.03 -33.43 17.39
N ASP A 169 -44.24 -33.09 17.83
CA ASP A 169 -45.04 -31.97 17.29
C ASP A 169 -44.37 -30.61 17.55
N THR A 170 -43.78 -30.44 18.74
CA THR A 170 -43.01 -29.23 19.09
C THR A 170 -41.74 -29.11 18.26
N LEU A 171 -41.02 -30.22 18.04
CA LEU A 171 -39.81 -30.23 17.20
C LEU A 171 -40.13 -29.92 15.73
N GLN A 172 -41.27 -30.40 15.23
CA GLN A 172 -41.71 -30.11 13.87
C GLN A 172 -42.08 -28.64 13.69
N ARG A 173 -42.78 -28.04 14.68
CA ARG A 173 -43.02 -26.59 14.70
C ARG A 173 -41.75 -25.76 14.73
N ILE A 174 -40.77 -26.13 15.56
CA ILE A 174 -39.48 -25.40 15.63
C ILE A 174 -38.75 -25.45 14.27
N ARG A 175 -38.72 -26.61 13.60
CA ARG A 175 -38.10 -26.72 12.27
C ARG A 175 -38.78 -25.84 11.22
N GLN A 176 -40.12 -25.77 11.22
CA GLN A 176 -40.85 -24.95 10.27
C GLN A 176 -40.78 -23.45 10.59
N GLU A 177 -41.03 -23.04 11.84
CA GLU A 177 -41.16 -21.62 12.19
C GLU A 177 -39.83 -20.90 12.39
N VAL A 178 -38.80 -21.59 12.91
CA VAL A 178 -37.49 -20.98 13.19
C VAL A 178 -36.52 -21.15 12.02
N TYR A 179 -36.60 -22.28 11.33
CA TYR A 179 -35.63 -22.64 10.29
C TYR A 179 -36.21 -22.66 8.86
N GLY A 180 -37.53 -22.59 8.71
CA GLY A 180 -38.19 -22.62 7.40
C GLY A 180 -38.01 -23.94 6.64
N LEU A 181 -37.83 -25.05 7.37
CA LEU A 181 -37.58 -26.40 6.84
C LEU A 181 -38.85 -27.26 6.80
#